data_AF-V4AV86-F1
#
_entry.id   AF-V4AV86-F1
#
_cell.length_a   1.000
_cell.length_b   1.000
_cell.length_c   1.000
_cell.angle_alpha   90.00
_cell.angle_beta   90.00
_cell.angle_gamma   90.00
#
_symmetry.space_group_name_H-M   'P 1'
#
loop_
_entity.id
_entity.type
_entity.pdbx_description
1 polymer ?
#
loop_
_entity_poly.entity_id
_entity_poly.type
_entity_poly.pdbx_seq_one_letter_code
_entity_poly.pdbx_strand_id
1 'polypeptide(L)'
;PSSMLEVIAMTSEIDTLDLTSRVKDVLQFHNLGQKLFGEAVLGLSQGSVSELLSKPKPWHMLSIKGREPFIKMHLWLSDPQNIDRLKHYQSQIKGRCDSSQCKWCLS
;
A
#
# COMPACT_ATOMS: atom_id res chain seq x y z
N PRO A 1 -18.79 0.02 -5.84
CA PRO A 1 -17.36 0.35 -5.67
C PRO A 1 -16.43 -0.20 -6.77
N SER A 2 -16.65 -1.43 -7.26
CA SER A 2 -15.77 -2.07 -8.25
C SER A 2 -15.73 -1.40 -9.63
N SER A 3 -16.82 -0.75 -10.05
CA SER A 3 -16.94 -0.16 -11.39
C SER A 3 -16.01 1.05 -11.60
N MET A 4 -15.73 1.85 -10.57
CA MET A 4 -14.88 3.04 -10.72
C MET A 4 -13.39 2.68 -10.90
N LEU A 5 -12.90 1.67 -10.17
CA LEU A 5 -11.53 1.19 -10.32
C LEU A 5 -11.28 0.56 -11.70
N GLU A 6 -12.28 -0.14 -12.24
CA GLU A 6 -12.21 -0.74 -13.58
C GLU A 6 -12.14 0.35 -14.66
N VAL A 7 -12.94 1.41 -14.55
CA VAL A 7 -12.89 2.55 -15.47
C VAL A 7 -11.53 3.25 -15.43
N ILE A 8 -10.97 3.50 -14.23
CA ILE A 8 -9.64 4.10 -14.09
C ILE A 8 -8.56 3.17 -14.68
N ALA A 9 -8.67 1.87 -14.44
CA ALA A 9 -7.74 0.88 -14.99
C ALA A 9 -7.72 0.84 -16.52
N MET A 10 -8.85 1.15 -17.17
CA MET A 10 -8.97 1.14 -18.62
C MET A 10 -8.60 2.47 -19.29
N THR A 11 -8.73 3.59 -18.57
CA THR A 11 -8.60 4.95 -19.15
C THR A 11 -7.32 5.69 -18.77
N SER A 12 -6.65 5.28 -17.69
CA SER A 12 -5.45 5.96 -17.20
C SER A 12 -4.17 5.41 -17.83
N GLU A 13 -3.21 6.30 -18.11
CA GLU A 13 -1.82 5.95 -18.39
C GLU A 13 -0.97 6.28 -17.15
N ILE A 14 -0.68 5.27 -16.35
CA ILE A 14 0.09 5.41 -15.11
C ILE A 14 1.54 4.99 -15.38
N ASP A 15 2.50 5.88 -15.16
CA ASP A 15 3.90 5.49 -15.08
C ASP A 15 4.15 4.75 -13.76
N THR A 16 4.29 3.42 -13.84
CA THR A 16 4.45 2.58 -12.66
C THR A 16 5.80 2.77 -11.96
N LEU A 17 6.83 3.21 -12.69
CA LEU A 17 8.15 3.45 -12.12
C LEU A 17 8.19 4.76 -11.35
N ASP A 18 7.67 5.85 -11.92
CA ASP A 18 7.54 7.13 -11.23
C ASP A 18 6.63 6.99 -10.01
N LEU A 19 5.47 6.36 -10.18
CA LEU A 19 4.50 6.20 -9.11
C LEU A 19 5.07 5.44 -7.91
N THR A 20 5.74 4.31 -8.14
CA THR A 20 6.34 3.54 -7.05
C THR A 20 7.51 4.26 -6.39
N SER A 21 8.27 5.06 -7.14
CA SER A 21 9.34 5.89 -6.59
C SER A 21 8.77 6.97 -5.66
N ARG A 22 7.75 7.70 -6.11
CA ARG A 22 7.06 8.71 -5.29
C ARG A 22 6.46 8.12 -4.02
N VAL A 23 5.84 6.94 -4.09
CA VAL A 23 5.34 6.25 -2.90
C VAL A 23 6.48 5.94 -1.93
N LYS A 24 7.61 5.41 -2.41
CA LYS A 24 8.79 5.14 -1.55
C LYS A 24 9.30 6.41 -0.88
N ASP A 25 9.41 7.50 -1.64
CA ASP A 25 9.92 8.78 -1.11
C ASP A 25 9.02 9.31 0.00
N VAL A 26 7.70 9.28 -0.20
CA VAL A 26 6.72 9.69 0.82
C VAL A 26 6.82 8.80 2.07
N LEU A 27 6.92 7.48 1.89
CA LEU A 27 7.07 6.56 3.02
C LEU A 27 8.38 6.82 3.79
N GLN A 28 9.49 7.03 3.10
CA GLN A 28 10.78 7.33 3.72
C GLN A 28 10.76 8.68 4.45
N PHE A 29 10.22 9.71 3.82
CA PHE A 29 10.12 11.05 4.38
C PHE A 29 9.30 11.10 5.68
N HIS A 30 8.25 10.27 5.79
CA HIS A 30 7.43 10.18 6.99
C HIS A 30 7.82 9.02 7.93
N ASN A 31 8.94 8.35 7.69
CA ASN A 31 9.43 7.18 8.46
C ASN A 31 8.40 6.05 8.56
N LEU A 32 7.64 5.80 7.49
CA LEU A 32 6.63 4.75 7.39
C LEU A 32 7.19 3.52 6.68
N GLY A 33 6.78 2.34 7.16
CA GLY A 33 7.22 1.06 6.58
C GLY A 33 6.40 0.65 5.35
N GLN A 34 7.06 0.03 4.37
CA GLN A 34 6.39 -0.56 3.19
C GLN A 34 5.37 -1.62 3.57
N LYS A 35 5.64 -2.43 4.60
CA LYS A 35 4.69 -3.43 5.12
C LYS A 35 3.38 -2.78 5.54
N LEU A 36 3.46 -1.72 6.34
CA LEU A 36 2.30 -0.98 6.85
C LEU A 36 1.47 -0.43 5.69
N PHE A 37 2.13 0.17 4.70
CA PHE A 37 1.47 0.66 3.49
C PHE A 37 0.82 -0.46 2.67
N GLY A 38 1.54 -1.55 2.45
CA GLY A 38 1.05 -2.73 1.72
C GLY A 38 -0.20 -3.31 2.35
N GLU A 39 -0.22 -3.47 3.67
CA GLU A 39 -1.36 -4.02 4.41
C GLU A 39 -2.55 -3.04 4.45
N ALA A 40 -2.30 -1.75 4.72
CA ALA A 40 -3.34 -0.75 4.93
C ALA A 40 -3.99 -0.26 3.62
N VAL A 41 -3.21 -0.09 2.56
CA VAL A 41 -3.64 0.58 1.31
C VAL A 41 -3.86 -0.42 0.19
N LEU A 42 -2.95 -1.38 0.04
CA LEU A 42 -2.97 -2.31 -1.10
C LEU A 42 -3.65 -3.64 -0.76
N GLY A 43 -3.69 -4.01 0.53
CA GLY A 43 -4.12 -5.34 0.99
C GLY A 43 -3.13 -6.44 0.62
N LEU A 44 -1.83 -6.11 0.53
CA LEU A 44 -0.76 -7.03 0.13
C LEU A 44 0.13 -7.41 1.32
N SER A 45 0.70 -8.60 1.25
CA SER A 45 1.72 -9.06 2.20
C SER A 45 3.03 -8.26 2.05
N GLN A 46 3.88 -8.27 3.08
CA GLN A 46 5.18 -7.59 3.07
C GLN A 46 6.07 -8.03 1.87
N GLY A 47 6.12 -9.33 1.58
CA GLY A 47 6.92 -9.85 0.46
C GLY A 47 6.41 -9.32 -0.88
N SER A 48 5.09 -9.37 -1.09
CA SER A 48 4.44 -8.91 -2.32
C SER A 48 4.61 -7.40 -2.53
N VAL A 49 4.44 -6.58 -1.49
CA VAL A 49 4.62 -5.12 -1.62
C VAL A 49 6.08 -4.75 -1.88
N SER A 50 7.04 -5.46 -1.27
CA SER A 50 8.47 -5.24 -1.51
C SER A 50 8.85 -5.54 -2.96
N GLU A 51 8.38 -6.67 -3.50
CA GLU A 51 8.61 -7.03 -4.90
C GLU A 51 7.97 -6.03 -5.85
N LEU A 52 6.71 -5.66 -5.61
CA LEU A 52 5.97 -4.71 -6.41
C LEU A 52 6.65 -3.34 -6.47
N LEU A 53 7.11 -2.83 -5.32
CA LEU A 53 7.79 -1.54 -5.25
C LEU A 53 9.21 -1.62 -5.82
N SER A 54 9.92 -2.75 -5.68
CA SER A 54 11.30 -2.88 -6.15
C SER A 54 11.40 -3.09 -7.65
N LYS A 55 10.43 -3.80 -8.25
CA LYS A 55 10.42 -4.16 -9.67
C LYS A 55 9.00 -4.02 -10.24
N PRO A 56 8.47 -2.80 -10.36
CA PRO A 56 7.14 -2.61 -10.94
C PRO A 56 7.15 -3.03 -12.41
N LYS A 57 6.15 -3.81 -12.83
CA LYS A 57 5.93 -4.10 -14.25
C LYS A 57 5.40 -2.83 -14.95
N PRO A 58 5.76 -2.59 -16.22
CA PRO A 58 5.20 -1.50 -17.00
C PRO A 58 3.68 -1.62 -17.13
N TRP A 59 2.97 -0.49 -17.10
CA TRP A 59 1.49 -0.44 -17.10
C TRP A 59 0.82 -1.21 -18.24
N HIS A 60 1.38 -1.11 -19.44
CA HIS A 60 0.87 -1.81 -20.63
C HIS A 60 1.00 -3.34 -20.54
N MET A 61 1.89 -3.86 -19.68
CA MET A 61 2.06 -5.30 -19.43
C MET A 61 1.22 -5.83 -18.27
N LEU A 62 0.46 -4.96 -17.59
CA LEU A 62 -0.40 -5.35 -16.47
C LEU A 62 -1.79 -5.78 -16.97
N SER A 63 -2.32 -6.85 -16.38
CA SER A 63 -3.74 -7.19 -16.49
C SER A 63 -4.60 -6.14 -15.78
N ILE A 64 -5.89 -6.08 -16.10
CA ILE A 64 -6.84 -5.16 -15.45
C ILE A 64 -6.77 -5.29 -13.91
N LYS A 65 -6.73 -6.51 -13.38
CA LYS A 65 -6.56 -6.76 -11.94
C LYS A 65 -5.17 -6.36 -11.42
N GLY A 66 -4.13 -6.57 -12.22
CA GLY A 66 -2.75 -6.19 -11.87
C GLY A 66 -2.52 -4.67 -11.81
N ARG A 67 -3.41 -3.87 -12.40
CA ARG A 67 -3.40 -2.40 -12.33
C ARG A 67 -3.95 -1.85 -11.02
N GLU A 68 -4.81 -2.61 -10.33
CA GLU A 68 -5.46 -2.18 -9.08
C GLU A 68 -4.50 -1.62 -8.01
N PRO A 69 -3.37 -2.26 -7.67
CA PRO A 69 -2.47 -1.71 -6.66
C PRO A 69 -1.86 -0.36 -7.06
N PHE A 70 -1.57 -0.15 -8.35
CA PHE A 70 -1.05 1.13 -8.84
C PHE A 70 -2.12 2.22 -8.83
N ILE A 71 -3.37 1.89 -9.14
CA ILE A 71 -4.48 2.84 -9.02
C ILE A 71 -4.66 3.24 -7.55
N LYS A 72 -4.62 2.28 -6.62
CA LYS A 72 -4.68 2.55 -5.17
C LYS A 72 -3.52 3.41 -4.71
N MET A 73 -2.29 3.18 -5.19
CA MET A 73 -1.13 4.04 -4.92
C MET A 73 -1.37 5.47 -5.42
N HIS A 74 -1.89 5.63 -6.64
CA HIS A 74 -2.16 6.94 -7.23
C HIS A 74 -3.24 7.71 -6.45
N LEU A 75 -4.33 7.04 -6.09
CA LEU A 75 -5.38 7.59 -5.24
C LEU A 75 -4.85 7.95 -3.85
N TRP A 76 -4.00 7.10 -3.27
CA TRP A 76 -3.39 7.36 -1.98
C TRP A 76 -2.47 8.58 -2.02
N LEU A 77 -1.65 8.76 -3.06
CA LEU A 77 -0.83 9.97 -3.21
C LEU A 77 -1.66 11.25 -3.43
N SER A 78 -2.86 11.13 -4.02
CA SER A 78 -3.77 12.25 -4.23
C SER A 78 -4.55 12.66 -2.98
N ASP A 79 -4.64 11.79 -1.97
CA ASP A 79 -5.38 12.07 -0.74
C ASP A 79 -4.49 12.86 0.25
N PRO A 80 -4.90 14.07 0.68
CA PRO A 80 -4.09 14.91 1.57
C PRO A 80 -4.01 14.37 3.01
N GLN A 81 -4.86 13.41 3.39
CA GLN A 81 -4.90 12.78 4.71
C GLN A 81 -4.28 11.37 4.68
N ASN A 82 -3.58 11.03 3.61
CA ASN A 82 -3.02 9.70 3.37
C ASN A 82 -2.05 9.24 4.49
N ILE A 83 -1.21 10.15 5.00
CA ILE A 83 -0.26 9.92 6.08
C ILE A 83 -0.98 9.73 7.41
N ASP A 84 -1.91 10.63 7.75
CA ASP A 84 -2.67 10.56 9.01
C ASP A 84 -3.47 9.26 9.11
N ARG A 85 -4.13 8.86 8.02
CA ARG A 85 -4.84 7.57 7.95
C ARG A 85 -3.89 6.39 8.15
N LEU A 86 -2.70 6.43 7.55
CA LEU A 86 -1.72 5.36 7.66
C LEU A 86 -1.13 5.25 9.07
N LYS A 87 -0.86 6.38 9.72
CA LYS A 87 -0.44 6.44 11.13
C LYS A 87 -1.53 5.96 12.08
N HIS A 88 -2.78 6.34 11.83
CA HIS A 88 -3.92 5.85 12.61
C HIS A 88 -4.03 4.32 12.51
N TYR A 89 -3.91 3.77 11.31
CA TYR A 89 -3.90 2.32 11.10
C TYR A 89 -2.73 1.63 11.83
N GLN A 90 -1.54 2.23 11.83
CA GLN A 90 -0.40 1.72 12.60
C GLN A 90 -0.69 1.64 14.10
N SER A 91 -1.35 2.66 14.67
CA SER A 91 -1.75 2.68 16.08
C SER A 91 -2.77 1.57 16.40
N GLN A 92 -3.72 1.32 15.50
CA GLN A 92 -4.72 0.25 15.64
C GLN A 92 -4.07 -1.14 15.64
N ILE A 93 -3.08 -1.38 14.76
CA ILE A 93 -2.32 -2.64 14.75
C ILE A 93 -1.50 -2.81 16.03
N LYS A 94 -0.81 -1.76 16.49
CA LYS A 94 -0.05 -1.82 17.75
C LYS A 94 -0.95 -2.06 18.96
N GLY A 95 -2.15 -1.46 18.99
CA GLY A 95 -3.13 -1.68 20.06
C GLY A 95 -3.66 -3.12 20.16
N ARG A 96 -3.72 -3.86 19.04
CA ARG A 96 -4.04 -5.31 19.07
C ARG A 96 -2.93 -6.17 19.68
N CYS A 97 -1.67 -5.73 19.66
CA CYS A 97 -0.57 -6.44 20.30
C CYS A 97 -0.44 -6.14 21.81
N ASP A 98 -1.15 -5.14 22.34
CA ASP A 98 -0.99 -4.72 23.75
C ASP A 98 -2.07 -5.27 24.69
N SER A 99 -3.11 -5.95 24.18
CA SER A 99 -4.27 -6.38 24.99
C SER A 99 -4.39 -7.88 25.27
N SER A 100 -3.38 -8.73 25.01
CA SER A 100 -3.41 -10.13 25.47
C SER A 100 -2.01 -10.74 25.60
N GLN A 101 -1.40 -10.52 26.77
CA GLN A 101 -0.89 -11.59 27.62
C GLN A 101 -0.30 -12.82 26.89
N CYS A 102 0.97 -12.76 26.49
CA CYS A 102 1.80 -13.96 26.30
C CYS A 102 2.01 -14.64 27.67
N LYS A 103 1.05 -15.45 28.11
CA LYS A 103 1.12 -16.35 29.28
C LYS A 103 1.37 -17.81 28.85
N TRP A 104 2.33 -18.10 27.96
CA TRP A 104 2.72 -19.50 27.68
C TRP A 104 4.22 -19.67 27.37
N CYS A 105 5.11 -18.90 28.01
CA CYS A 105 6.56 -19.20 28.03
C CYS A 105 7.07 -19.76 29.35
N LEU A 106 6.22 -20.33 30.21
CA LEU A 106 6.68 -21.10 31.37
C LEU A 106 5.82 -22.35 31.59
N SER A 107 6.28 -23.46 31.00
CA SER A 107 6.39 -24.80 31.62
C SER A 107 7.18 -25.71 30.69
#